data_AF-A0A377DKX6-F1
#
_entry.id   AF-A0A377DKX6-F1
#
_cell.length_a   1.000
_cell.length_b   1.000
_cell.length_c   1.000
_cell.angle_alpha   90.00
_cell.angle_beta   90.00
_cell.angle_gamma   90.00
#
_symmetry.space_group_name_H-M   'P 1'
#
loop_
_entity.id
_entity.type
_entity.pdbx_description
1 polymer ?
#
loop_
_entity_poly.entity_id
_entity_poly.type
_entity_poly.pdbx_seq_one_letter_code
_entity_poly.pdbx_strand_id
1 'polypeptide(L)'
;MKELLEIEGLDEPTVEALRERAKNALATIAQAQEESLGDNKPADDLLNLEGVDRDLAFKLAARGVCTLEDLAEQGIDDLADIEGLTDEKAGALIMAARNICWFGDEA
;
A
#
# COMPACT_ATOMS: atom_id res chain seq x y z
N MET A 1 13.56 26.19 9.14
CA MET A 1 14.85 26.77 8.66
C MET A 1 15.64 27.30 9.83
N LYS A 2 15.03 28.13 10.69
CA LYS A 2 15.64 28.61 11.95
C LYS A 2 16.17 27.49 12.85
N GLU A 3 15.39 26.43 13.07
CA GLU A 3 15.85 25.33 13.96
C GLU A 3 17.09 24.56 13.47
N LEU A 4 17.33 24.45 12.17
CA LEU A 4 18.52 23.78 11.62
C LEU A 4 19.75 24.71 11.55
N LEU A 5 19.51 26.02 11.44
CA LEU A 5 20.54 27.07 11.47
C LEU A 5 20.94 27.45 12.91
N GLU A 6 20.16 27.05 13.91
CA GLU A 6 20.46 27.19 15.33
C GLU A 6 21.49 26.16 15.82
N ILE A 7 21.81 25.15 15.01
CA ILE A 7 22.81 24.13 15.32
C ILE A 7 24.20 24.66 14.95
N GLU A 8 25.08 24.72 15.94
CA GLU A 8 26.46 25.17 15.76
C GLU A 8 27.20 24.27 14.76
N GLY A 9 27.63 24.84 13.64
CA GLY A 9 28.30 24.13 12.54
C GLY A 9 27.43 23.82 11.31
N LEU A 10 26.14 24.17 11.32
CA LEU A 10 25.28 24.11 10.13
C LEU A 10 25.08 25.51 9.55
N ASP A 11 25.70 25.77 8.39
CA ASP A 11 25.49 26.97 7.61
C ASP A 11 24.32 26.81 6.61
N GLU A 12 23.80 27.93 6.14
CA GLU A 12 22.69 27.99 5.18
C GLU A 12 22.90 27.12 3.93
N PRO A 13 24.06 27.13 3.25
CA PRO A 13 24.29 26.25 2.11
C PRO A 13 24.33 24.76 2.49
N THR A 14 24.81 24.39 3.68
CA THR A 14 24.79 22.99 4.13
C THR A 14 23.38 22.52 4.47
N VAL A 15 22.56 23.35 5.12
CA VAL A 15 21.16 23.03 5.42
C VAL A 15 20.34 22.86 4.14
N GLU A 16 20.57 23.70 3.14
CA GLU A 16 19.89 23.63 1.86
C GLU A 16 20.28 22.36 1.08
N ALA A 17 21.57 22.05 1.01
CA ALA A 17 22.07 20.81 0.41
C ALA A 17 21.56 19.55 1.14
N LEU A 18 21.45 19.59 2.48
CA LEU A 18 20.91 18.48 3.28
C LEU A 18 19.42 18.25 2.96
N ARG A 19 18.63 19.33 2.84
CA ARG A 19 17.21 19.21 2.46
C ARG A 19 17.03 18.72 1.04
N GLU A 20 17.85 19.20 0.11
CA GLU A 20 17.81 18.76 -1.28
C GLU A 20 18.14 17.26 -1.36
N ARG A 21 19.17 16.80 -0.65
CA ARG A 21 19.47 15.37 -0.53
C ARG A 21 18.37 14.57 0.14
N ALA A 22 17.76 15.09 1.21
CA ALA A 22 16.63 14.42 1.87
C ALA A 22 15.43 14.29 0.92
N LYS A 23 15.11 15.33 0.15
CA LYS A 23 14.07 15.28 -0.89
C LYS A 23 14.39 14.25 -1.97
N ASN A 24 15.63 14.25 -2.47
CA ASN A 24 16.07 13.28 -3.46
C ASN A 24 16.03 11.85 -2.91
N ALA A 25 16.44 11.63 -1.66
CA ALA A 25 16.35 10.34 -1.00
C ALA A 25 14.90 9.87 -0.84
N LEU A 26 13.97 10.77 -0.45
CA LEU A 26 12.55 10.45 -0.38
C LEU A 26 11.97 10.09 -1.75
N ALA A 27 12.37 10.80 -2.81
CA ALA A 27 11.96 10.47 -4.17
C ALA A 27 12.51 9.10 -4.61
N THR A 28 13.77 8.79 -4.30
CA THR A 28 14.38 7.48 -4.55
C THR A 28 13.70 6.37 -3.74
N ILE A 29 13.32 6.62 -2.48
CA ILE A 29 12.58 5.65 -1.66
C ILE A 29 11.20 5.39 -2.27
N ALA A 30 10.47 6.44 -2.67
CA ALA A 30 9.16 6.28 -3.31
C ALA A 30 9.26 5.46 -4.60
N GLN A 31 10.26 5.75 -5.43
CA GLN A 31 10.49 5.00 -6.67
C GLN A 31 10.96 3.56 -6.41
N ALA A 32 11.83 3.35 -5.41
CA ALA A 32 12.27 2.01 -5.02
C ALA A 32 11.13 1.18 -4.40
N GLN A 33 10.20 1.79 -3.67
CA GLN A 33 8.98 1.11 -3.24
C GLN A 33 8.15 0.69 -4.46
N GLU A 34 7.99 1.60 -5.42
CA GLU A 34 7.26 1.38 -6.66
C GLU A 34 7.89 0.29 -7.56
N GLU A 35 9.22 0.14 -7.53
CA GLU A 35 9.99 -0.91 -8.21
C GLU A 35 10.06 -2.22 -7.40
N SER A 36 10.11 -2.18 -6.06
CA SER A 36 10.20 -3.40 -5.23
C SER A 36 8.94 -4.25 -5.29
N LEU A 37 7.80 -3.60 -5.57
CA LEU A 37 6.54 -4.27 -5.82
C LEU A 37 6.48 -4.91 -7.22
N GLY A 38 7.34 -4.48 -8.16
CA GLY A 38 7.43 -5.04 -9.51
C GLY A 38 6.07 -5.08 -10.22
N ASP A 39 5.72 -6.27 -10.74
CA ASP A 39 4.42 -6.58 -11.34
C ASP A 39 3.33 -6.89 -10.30
N ASN A 40 3.68 -7.10 -9.03
CA ASN A 40 2.74 -7.38 -7.93
C ASN A 40 2.18 -6.09 -7.33
N LYS A 41 1.65 -5.23 -8.19
CA LYS A 41 0.87 -4.07 -7.75
C LYS A 41 -0.59 -4.47 -7.63
N PRO A 42 -1.29 -4.03 -6.57
CA PRO A 42 -2.73 -4.21 -6.51
C PRO A 42 -3.36 -3.47 -7.69
N ALA A 43 -4.25 -4.14 -8.40
CA ALA A 43 -5.02 -3.58 -9.48
C ALA A 43 -6.07 -2.59 -8.93
N ASP A 44 -6.55 -1.74 -9.83
CA ASP A 44 -7.46 -0.66 -9.46
C ASP A 44 -8.78 -1.19 -8.88
N ASP A 45 -9.22 -2.37 -9.28
CA ASP A 45 -10.42 -3.04 -8.76
C ASP A 45 -10.29 -3.37 -7.26
N LEU A 46 -9.14 -3.91 -6.85
CA LEU A 46 -8.81 -4.20 -5.47
C LEU A 46 -8.63 -2.92 -4.64
N LEU A 47 -8.01 -1.89 -5.22
CA LEU A 47 -7.83 -0.57 -4.61
C LEU A 47 -9.16 0.18 -4.41
N ASN A 48 -10.14 -0.07 -5.26
CA ASN A 48 -11.47 0.55 -5.19
C ASN A 48 -12.47 -0.26 -4.35
N LEU A 49 -12.10 -1.42 -3.81
CA LEU A 49 -12.96 -2.22 -2.96
C LEU A 49 -13.21 -1.51 -1.62
N GLU A 50 -14.48 -1.36 -1.26
CA GLU A 50 -14.86 -0.75 0.02
C GLU A 50 -14.30 -1.56 1.20
N GLY A 51 -13.57 -0.88 2.09
CA GLY A 51 -12.92 -1.50 3.25
C GLY A 51 -11.47 -1.95 3.02
N VAL A 52 -10.98 -1.90 1.77
CA VAL A 52 -9.57 -2.02 1.44
C VAL A 52 -8.94 -0.63 1.42
N ASP A 53 -7.96 -0.40 2.28
CA ASP A 53 -7.11 0.78 2.19
C ASP A 53 -5.87 0.47 1.33
N ARG A 54 -5.18 1.53 0.90
CA ARG A 54 -4.00 1.41 0.05
C ARG A 54 -2.95 0.48 0.67
N ASP A 55 -2.73 0.60 1.97
CA ASP A 55 -1.74 -0.22 2.69
C ASP A 55 -2.14 -1.71 2.71
N LEU A 56 -3.42 -2.04 2.95
CA LEU A 56 -3.92 -3.41 2.89
C LEU A 56 -3.83 -3.97 1.47
N ALA A 57 -4.15 -3.19 0.44
CA ALA A 57 -4.03 -3.62 -0.95
C ALA A 57 -2.59 -4.01 -1.29
N PHE A 58 -1.59 -3.24 -0.84
CA PHE A 58 -0.19 -3.60 -1.03
C PHE A 58 0.24 -4.83 -0.21
N LYS A 59 -0.29 -5.01 1.01
CA LYS A 59 -0.06 -6.24 1.79
C LYS A 59 -0.65 -7.48 1.12
N LEU A 60 -1.81 -7.35 0.47
CA LEU A 60 -2.46 -8.41 -0.31
C LEU A 60 -1.65 -8.73 -1.57
N ALA A 61 -1.25 -7.71 -2.34
CA ALA A 61 -0.46 -7.89 -3.56
C ALA A 61 0.92 -8.53 -3.27
N ALA A 62 1.54 -8.20 -2.13
CA ALA A 62 2.76 -8.85 -1.67
C ALA A 62 2.61 -10.36 -1.42
N ARG A 63 1.37 -10.85 -1.24
CA ARG A 63 1.02 -12.28 -1.09
C ARG A 63 0.52 -12.91 -2.40
N GLY A 64 0.59 -12.18 -3.52
CA GLY A 64 0.12 -12.63 -4.82
C GLY A 64 -1.36 -12.32 -5.10
N VAL A 65 -2.06 -11.67 -4.16
CA VAL A 65 -3.46 -11.23 -4.34
C VAL A 65 -3.45 -9.84 -4.94
N CYS A 66 -3.33 -9.77 -6.27
CA CYS A 66 -3.16 -8.50 -6.97
C CYS A 66 -4.49 -7.93 -7.48
N THR A 67 -5.47 -8.78 -7.76
CA THR A 67 -6.76 -8.38 -8.34
C THR A 67 -7.93 -8.66 -7.39
N LEU A 68 -9.10 -8.11 -7.73
CA LEU A 68 -10.33 -8.41 -7.00
C LEU A 68 -10.72 -9.89 -7.11
N GLU A 69 -10.47 -10.51 -8.27
CA GLU A 69 -10.70 -11.95 -8.48
C GLU A 69 -9.78 -12.79 -7.61
N ASP A 70 -8.49 -12.46 -7.52
CA ASP A 70 -7.55 -13.17 -6.65
C ASP A 70 -8.04 -13.14 -5.20
N LEU A 71 -8.59 -12.00 -4.75
CA LEU A 71 -9.14 -11.85 -3.40
C LEU A 71 -10.41 -12.69 -3.21
N ALA A 72 -11.28 -12.76 -4.23
CA ALA A 72 -12.48 -13.58 -4.21
C ALA A 72 -12.15 -15.09 -4.08
N GLU A 73 -11.00 -15.53 -4.58
CA GLU A 73 -10.52 -16.91 -4.47
C GLU A 73 -9.91 -17.25 -3.11
N GLN A 74 -9.57 -16.25 -2.26
CA GLN A 74 -8.95 -16.50 -0.96
C GLN A 74 -9.92 -17.04 0.10
N GLY A 75 -9.38 -17.75 1.09
CA GLY A 75 -10.03 -18.06 2.35
C GLY A 75 -9.68 -17.03 3.45
N ILE A 76 -10.47 -17.03 4.53
CA ILE A 76 -10.16 -16.20 5.72
C ILE A 76 -8.81 -16.61 6.32
N ASP A 77 -8.55 -17.92 6.41
CA ASP A 77 -7.31 -18.46 6.96
C ASP A 77 -6.06 -18.01 6.17
N ASP A 78 -6.19 -17.82 4.85
CA ASP A 78 -5.09 -17.36 3.99
C ASP A 78 -4.70 -15.89 4.26
N LEU A 79 -5.64 -15.12 4.81
CA LEU A 79 -5.49 -13.69 5.09
C LEU A 79 -5.26 -13.39 6.59
N ALA A 80 -5.40 -14.38 7.48
CA ALA A 80 -5.30 -14.20 8.93
C ALA A 80 -3.94 -13.66 9.41
N ASP A 81 -2.88 -13.92 8.65
CA ASP A 81 -1.52 -13.45 8.91
C ASP A 81 -1.25 -12.00 8.48
N ILE A 82 -2.28 -11.25 8.05
CA ILE A 82 -2.14 -9.85 7.65
C ILE A 82 -2.37 -8.94 8.85
N GLU A 83 -1.32 -8.24 9.26
CA GLU A 83 -1.40 -7.28 10.36
C GLU A 83 -2.45 -6.18 10.09
N GLY A 84 -3.43 -6.07 10.99
CA GLY A 84 -4.54 -5.12 10.89
C GLY A 84 -5.78 -5.66 10.17
N LEU A 85 -5.77 -6.93 9.75
CA LEU A 85 -6.91 -7.62 9.18
C LEU A 85 -7.43 -8.67 10.16
N THR A 86 -8.64 -8.47 10.69
CA THR A 86 -9.32 -9.47 11.52
C THR A 86 -10.05 -10.48 10.64
N ASP A 87 -10.29 -11.69 11.15
CA ASP A 87 -11.05 -12.73 10.45
C ASP A 87 -12.42 -12.24 9.95
N GLU A 88 -13.09 -11.40 10.75
CA GLU A 88 -14.37 -10.78 10.42
C GLU A 88 -14.25 -9.82 9.24
N LYS A 89 -13.21 -8.98 9.23
CA LYS A 89 -12.93 -8.04 8.13
C LYS A 89 -12.47 -8.79 6.88
N ALA A 90 -11.63 -9.81 7.02
CA ALA A 90 -11.21 -10.68 5.92
C ALA A 90 -12.42 -11.34 5.26
N GLY A 91 -13.31 -11.93 6.07
CA GLY A 91 -14.55 -12.53 5.57
C GLY A 91 -15.45 -11.53 4.84
N ALA A 92 -15.62 -10.32 5.39
CA ALA A 92 -16.40 -9.26 4.74
C ALA A 92 -15.80 -8.84 3.39
N LEU A 93 -14.48 -8.66 3.32
CA LEU A 93 -13.78 -8.28 2.09
C LEU A 93 -13.84 -9.38 1.02
N ILE A 94 -13.62 -10.64 1.40
CA ILE A 94 -13.73 -11.78 0.48
C ILE A 94 -15.16 -11.90 -0.05
N MET A 95 -16.18 -11.77 0.81
CA MET A 95 -17.57 -11.79 0.38
C MET A 95 -17.89 -10.62 -0.57
N ALA A 96 -17.41 -9.42 -0.27
CA ALA A 96 -17.59 -8.26 -1.14
C ALA A 96 -16.92 -8.47 -2.51
N ALA A 97 -15.69 -8.98 -2.54
CA ALA A 97 -14.98 -9.33 -3.76
C ALA A 97 -15.74 -10.39 -4.58
N ARG A 98 -16.20 -11.47 -3.95
CA ARG A 98 -17.03 -12.51 -4.60
C ARG A 98 -18.33 -11.96 -5.16
N ASN A 99 -18.99 -11.08 -4.41
CA ASN A 99 -20.23 -10.45 -4.88
C ASN A 99 -20.01 -9.63 -6.15
N ILE A 100 -18.90 -8.90 -6.24
CA ILE A 100 -18.59 -8.10 -7.43
C ILE A 100 -18.11 -8.98 -8.58
N CYS A 101 -17.17 -9.90 -8.33
CA CYS A 101 -16.58 -10.75 -9.39
C CYS A 101 -17.54 -11.80 -9.94
N TRP A 102 -18.38 -12.41 -9.09
CA TRP A 102 -19.22 -13.55 -9.48
C TRP A 102 -20.69 -13.19 -9.65
N PHE A 103 -21.15 -12.11 -9.02
CA PHE A 103 -22.56 -11.69 -9.02
C PHE A 103 -22.77 -10.24 -9.53
N GLY A 104 -21.71 -9.56 -9.96
CA GLY A 104 -21.74 -8.13 -10.34
C GLY A 104 -22.52 -7.80 -11.62
N ASP A 105 -22.91 -8.80 -12.41
CA ASP A 105 -23.72 -8.63 -13.63
C ASP A 105 -25.23 -8.88 -13.42
N GLU A 106 -25.68 -9.19 -12.19
CA GLU A 106 -27.10 -9.50 -11.90
C GLU A 106 -27.84 -8.47 -11.01
N ALA A 107 -27.41 -7.20 -10.99
CA ALA A 107 -28.13 -6.11 -10.29
C ALA A 107 -28.81 -5.11 -11.24
#